data_AF-A0A0P0XFP6-F1
#
_entry.id   AF-A0A0P0XFP6-F1
#
_cell.length_a   1.000
_cell.length_b   1.000
_cell.length_c   1.000
_cell.angle_alpha   90.00
_cell.angle_beta   90.00
_cell.angle_gamma   90.00
#
_symmetry.space_group_name_H-M   'P 1'
#
loop_
_entity.id
_entity.type
_entity.pdbx_description
1 polymer ?
#
loop_
_entity_poly.entity_id
_entity_poly.type
_entity_poly.pdbx_seq_one_letter_code
_entity_poly.pdbx_strand_id
1 'polypeptide(L)' 'ITFPQIDKEDRVQNIFRVDGAARKAYKDYKDYISFDYTYMTNMYNMPCAPFIRINRYGQSI' A
#
# COMPACT_ATOMS: atom_id res chain seq x y z
N ILE A 1 7.34 -0.38 -15.47
CA ILE A 1 7.13 -1.00 -14.14
C ILE A 1 8.39 -0.72 -13.34
N THR A 2 8.33 0.16 -12.34
CA THR A 2 9.49 0.48 -11.50
C THR A 2 9.34 -0.31 -10.21
N PHE A 3 10.37 -1.06 -9.80
CA PHE A 3 10.37 -1.79 -8.55
C PHE A 3 10.23 -0.84 -7.35
N PRO A 4 9.52 -1.24 -6.28
CA PRO A 4 9.45 -0.46 -5.05
C PRO A 4 10.87 -0.15 -4.55
N GLN A 5 11.13 1.11 -4.20
CA GLN A 5 12.36 1.47 -3.53
C GLN A 5 12.24 1.08 -2.05
N ILE A 6 13.25 0.38 -1.57
CA ILE A 6 13.37 -0.03 -0.17
C ILE A 6 14.47 0.83 0.45
N ASP A 7 14.24 1.32 1.66
CA ASP A 7 15.24 2.06 2.41
C ASP A 7 16.29 1.17 3.06
N LYS A 8 17.24 1.79 3.76
CA LYS A 8 18.30 1.05 4.47
C LYS A 8 17.79 0.23 5.66
N GLU A 9 16.53 0.41 6.05
CA GLU A 9 15.85 -0.28 7.15
C GLU A 9 14.83 -1.31 6.62
N ASP A 10 14.97 -1.73 5.35
CA ASP A 10 14.07 -2.65 4.66
C ASP A 10 12.59 -2.20 4.58
N ARG A 11 12.33 -0.89 4.66
CA ARG A 11 10.98 -0.32 4.52
C ARG A 11 10.75 0.15 3.09
N VAL A 12 9.55 -0.14 2.57
CA VAL A 12 9.18 0.33 1.24
C VAL A 12 8.93 1.84 1.26
N GLN A 13 9.86 2.60 0.68
CA GLN A 13 9.80 4.06 0.62
C GLN A 13 8.77 4.59 -0.37
N ASN A 14 8.57 3.89 -1.49
CA ASN A 14 7.79 4.42 -2.60
C ASN A 14 6.88 3.33 -3.20
N ILE A 15 5.72 3.09 -2.57
CA ILE A 15 4.68 2.19 -3.10
C ILE A 15 3.88 2.83 -4.25
N PHE A 16 4.05 4.13 -4.49
CA PHE A 16 3.00 4.91 -5.12
C PHE A 16 3.51 5.82 -6.24
N ARG A 17 3.49 5.32 -7.48
CA ARG A 17 3.17 6.17 -8.64
C ARG A 17 1.66 6.41 -8.64
N VAL A 18 1.24 7.29 -7.74
CA VAL A 18 -0.17 7.60 -7.55
C VAL A 18 -0.56 8.75 -8.48
N ASP A 19 -1.66 8.55 -9.19
CA ASP A 19 -2.35 9.60 -9.95
C ASP A 19 -2.48 10.88 -9.11
N GLY A 20 -2.42 12.05 -9.73
CA GLY A 20 -2.43 13.33 -9.02
C GLY A 20 -3.60 13.47 -8.03
N ALA A 21 -4.73 12.82 -8.33
CA ALA A 21 -5.90 12.74 -7.47
C ALA A 21 -5.60 12.07 -6.12
N ALA A 22 -4.91 10.93 -6.09
CA ALA A 22 -4.66 10.23 -4.83
C ALA A 22 -3.47 10.83 -4.05
N ARG A 23 -2.57 11.58 -4.69
CA ARG A 23 -1.61 12.46 -3.98
C ARG A 23 -2.33 13.62 -3.29
N LYS A 24 -3.34 14.21 -3.94
CA LYS A 24 -4.18 15.25 -3.34
C LYS A 24 -5.01 14.68 -2.19
N ALA A 25 -5.64 13.52 -2.38
CA ALA A 25 -6.39 12.85 -1.32
C ALA A 25 -5.52 12.50 -0.11
N TYR A 26 -4.30 12.00 -0.31
CA TYR A 26 -3.38 11.73 0.79
C TYR A 26 -3.04 13.00 1.59
N LYS A 27 -2.88 14.14 0.92
CA LYS A 27 -2.61 15.42 1.60
C LYS A 27 -3.78 15.85 2.49
N ASP A 28 -5.00 15.66 2.02
CA ASP A 28 -6.21 16.13 2.70
C ASP A 28 -6.66 15.17 3.81
N TYR A 29 -6.64 13.87 3.54
CA TYR A 29 -7.18 12.85 4.46
C TYR A 29 -6.10 12.19 5.33
N LYS A 30 -4.85 12.14 4.87
CA LYS A 30 -3.76 11.33 5.45
C LYS A 30 -4.11 9.84 5.61
N ASP A 31 -5.14 9.39 4.90
CA ASP A 31 -5.52 8.00 4.78
C ASP A 31 -4.90 7.43 3.51
N TYR A 32 -4.52 6.16 3.54
CA TYR A 32 -4.01 5.47 2.37
C TYR A 32 -4.69 4.11 2.21
N ILE A 33 -4.84 3.68 0.96
CA ILE A 33 -5.34 2.34 0.62
C ILE A 33 -4.11 1.51 0.29
N SER A 34 -3.86 0.45 1.06
CA SER A 34 -2.80 -0.51 0.77
C SER A 34 -3.37 -1.67 -0.04
N PHE A 35 -2.66 -2.02 -1.10
CA PHE A 35 -2.86 -3.24 -1.86
C PHE A 35 -1.69 -4.16 -1.53
N ASP A 36 -1.97 -5.25 -0.84
CA ASP A 36 -0.97 -6.28 -0.63
C ASP A 36 -1.16 -7.37 -1.68
N TYR A 37 -0.24 -7.49 -2.63
CA TYR A 37 -0.22 -8.65 -3.52
C TYR A 37 0.55 -9.74 -2.80
N THR A 38 -0.04 -10.31 -1.76
CA THR A 38 0.49 -11.55 -1.23
C THR A 38 0.15 -12.69 -2.19
N TYR A 39 0.85 -12.72 -3.32
CA TYR A 39 0.89 -13.86 -4.20
C TYR A 39 1.51 -14.98 -3.37
N MET A 40 0.70 -15.96 -2.96
CA MET A 40 1.10 -17.21 -2.27
C MET A 40 1.18 -17.20 -0.73
N THR A 41 0.72 -16.19 0.03
CA THR A 41 0.73 -16.30 1.52
C THR A 41 -0.52 -16.89 2.14
N ASN A 42 -1.64 -17.00 1.41
CA ASN A 42 -2.77 -17.78 1.93
C ASN A 42 -2.49 -19.27 1.77
N MET A 43 -2.98 -20.08 2.70
CA MET A 43 -2.84 -21.54 2.74
C MET A 43 -3.37 -22.27 1.49
N TYR A 44 -3.98 -21.54 0.55
CA TYR A 44 -4.60 -22.06 -0.66
C TYR A 44 -3.80 -21.72 -1.93
N ASN A 45 -2.62 -21.11 -1.83
CA ASN A 45 -1.84 -20.60 -2.97
C ASN A 45 -2.65 -19.71 -3.92
N MET A 46 -3.72 -19.09 -3.41
CA MET A 46 -4.61 -18.26 -4.19
C MET A 46 -4.14 -16.81 -4.11
N PRO A 47 -4.02 -16.08 -5.22
CA PRO A 47 -3.75 -14.65 -5.17
C PRO A 47 -4.85 -13.97 -4.34
N CYS A 48 -4.47 -13.38 -3.23
CA CYS A 48 -5.34 -12.52 -2.43
C CYS A 48 -4.76 -11.12 -2.50
N ALA A 49 -5.60 -10.16 -2.90
CA ALA A 49 -5.28 -8.75 -2.90
C ALA A 49 -6.35 -8.02 -2.06
N PRO A 50 -6.23 -8.04 -0.72
CA PRO A 50 -7.19 -7.33 0.11
C PRO A 50 -7.05 -5.82 -0.12
N PHE A 51 -8.20 -5.15 -0.22
CA PHE A 51 -8.27 -3.69 -0.14
C PHE A 51 -8.34 -3.32 1.33
N ILE A 52 -7.25 -2.76 1.87
CA ILE A 52 -7.22 -2.34 3.28
C ILE A 52 -7.11 -0.82 3.29
N ARG A 53 -8.07 -0.17 3.95
CA ARG A 53 -7.99 1.26 4.24
C ARG A 53 -7.25 1.44 5.55
N ILE A 54 -6.19 2.24 5.53
CA ILE A 54 -5.43 2.59 6.72
C ILE A 54 -5.63 4.06 7.02
N ASN A 55 -6.04 4.35 8.25
CA ASN A 55 -6.25 5.72 8.70
C ASN A 55 -4.91 6.41 9.03
N ARG A 56 -4.95 7.72 9.26
CA ARG A 56 -3.78 8.52 9.69
C ARG A 56 -3.04 8.04 10.94
N TYR A 57 -3.65 7.16 11.75
CA TYR A 57 -3.06 6.57 12.95
C TYR A 57 -2.42 5.20 12.68
N GLY A 58 -2.41 4.71 11.44
CA GLY A 58 -1.87 3.40 11.08
C GLY A 58 -2.82 2.23 11.39
N GLN A 59 -4.11 2.52 11.63
CA GLN A 59 -5.11 1.49 11.94
C GLN A 59 -5.88 1.12 10.68
N SER A 60 -6.07 -0.18 10.46
CA SER A 60 -7.00 -0.68 9.47
C SER A 60 -8.44 -0.36 9.89
N ILE A 61 -9.24 0.17 8.95
CA ILE A 61 -10.69 0.33 9.07
C ILE A 61 -11.37 -0.83 8.34
#